data_AF-A0A9D7DM24-F1
#
_entry.id   AF-A0A9D7DM24-F1
#
_cell.length_a   1.000
_cell.length_b   1.000
_cell.length_c   1.000
_cell.angle_alpha   90.00
_cell.angle_beta   90.00
_cell.angle_gamma   90.00
#
_symmetry.space_group_name_H-M   'P 1'
#
loop_
_entity.id
_entity.type
_entity.pdbx_description
1 polymer ?
#
loop_
_entity_poly.entity_id
_entity_poly.type
_entity_poly.pdbx_seq_one_letter_code
_entity_poly.pdbx_strand_id
1 'polypeptide(L)'
;MRQVDLDGSSSLSSVVTVEWESWIQFTATLDAEGVLIIRNAEGPGTWSVSDPLGRTLATGVLSDAWEQRLSLSSPPRSPLFITVRSGTGRSKSLLLIKSY
;
A
#
# COMPACT_ATOMS: atom_id res chain seq x y z
N MET A 1 10.38 -7.30 -22.49
CA MET A 1 9.10 -6.83 -21.93
C MET A 1 9.35 -5.47 -21.34
N ARG A 2 8.69 -4.42 -21.87
CA ARG A 2 8.86 -3.05 -21.41
C ARG A 2 7.90 -2.83 -20.25
N GLN A 3 8.46 -2.53 -19.07
CA GLN A 3 7.73 -1.85 -18.01
C GLN A 3 7.37 -0.46 -18.56
N VAL A 4 6.08 -0.16 -18.62
CA VAL A 4 5.56 1.15 -19.00
C VAL A 4 5.35 1.94 -17.72
N ASP A 5 6.35 2.73 -17.36
CA ASP A 5 6.20 3.85 -16.43
C ASP A 5 5.31 4.90 -17.12
N LEU A 6 4.01 4.87 -16.83
CA LEU A 6 3.01 5.78 -17.41
C LEU A 6 2.81 7.06 -16.59
N ASP A 7 3.64 7.30 -15.58
CA ASP A 7 3.57 8.49 -14.76
C ASP A 7 4.99 9.05 -14.62
N GLY A 8 5.32 10.05 -15.42
CA GLY A 8 6.59 10.79 -15.35
C GLY A 8 6.74 11.60 -14.06
N SER A 9 6.79 10.93 -12.91
CA SER A 9 7.20 11.52 -11.64
C SER A 9 8.56 10.94 -11.29
N SER A 10 9.61 11.72 -11.50
CA SER A 10 10.97 11.48 -11.01
C SER A 10 11.05 11.63 -9.48
N SER A 11 10.08 11.06 -8.75
CA SER A 11 9.95 11.14 -7.30
C SER A 11 10.17 9.76 -6.72
N LEU A 12 11.00 9.66 -5.68
CA LEU A 12 11.45 8.43 -5.01
C LEU A 12 10.30 7.69 -4.29
N SER A 13 9.32 7.19 -5.04
CA SER A 13 8.12 6.54 -4.52
C SER A 13 8.14 5.02 -4.71
N SER A 14 7.75 4.29 -3.67
CA SER A 14 7.45 2.86 -3.75
C SER A 14 6.04 2.67 -4.26
N VAL A 15 5.84 1.76 -5.22
CA VAL A 15 4.50 1.35 -5.62
C VAL A 15 4.38 -0.16 -5.47
N VAL A 16 3.34 -0.63 -4.79
CA VAL A 16 2.94 -2.03 -4.80
C VAL A 16 1.51 -2.14 -5.32
N THR A 17 1.32 -3.00 -6.30
CA THR A 17 -0.01 -3.40 -6.74
C THR A 17 -0.37 -4.67 -6.00
N VAL A 18 -1.49 -4.65 -5.29
CA VAL A 18 -2.04 -5.80 -4.61
C VAL A 18 -3.16 -6.34 -5.47
N GLU A 19 -2.89 -7.46 -6.12
CA GLU A 19 -3.91 -8.30 -6.75
C GLU A 19 -4.02 -9.58 -5.95
N TRP A 20 -5.18 -9.82 -5.37
CA TRP A 20 -5.39 -10.97 -4.50
C TRP A 20 -6.87 -11.35 -4.43
N GLU A 21 -7.19 -12.62 -4.66
CA GLU A 21 -8.58 -13.02 -4.95
C GLU A 21 -9.15 -12.25 -6.18
N SER A 22 -10.32 -12.62 -6.69
CA SER A 22 -10.88 -11.99 -7.90
C SER A 22 -11.43 -10.58 -7.65
N TRP A 23 -11.49 -10.14 -6.40
CA TRP A 23 -12.25 -8.98 -5.93
C TRP A 23 -11.47 -8.04 -5.01
N ILE A 24 -10.18 -8.30 -4.74
CA ILE A 24 -9.30 -7.37 -4.01
C ILE A 24 -8.19 -6.97 -4.97
N GLN A 25 -8.28 -5.75 -5.46
CA GLN A 25 -7.26 -5.16 -6.30
C GLN A 25 -7.07 -3.73 -5.86
N PHE A 26 -5.89 -3.35 -5.39
CA PHE A 26 -5.61 -1.96 -5.03
C PHE A 26 -4.13 -1.63 -5.21
N THR A 27 -3.83 -0.34 -5.32
CA THR A 27 -2.45 0.15 -5.42
C THR A 27 -2.10 0.90 -4.16
N ALA A 28 -0.93 0.61 -3.59
CA ALA A 28 -0.38 1.40 -2.50
C ALA A 28 0.93 2.04 -2.93
N THR A 29 0.99 3.36 -2.76
CA THR A 29 2.15 4.18 -3.08
C THR A 29 2.67 4.82 -1.81
N LEU A 30 3.97 4.72 -1.54
CA LEU A 30 4.63 5.50 -0.50
C LEU A 30 5.53 6.52 -1.17
N ASP A 31 5.27 7.80 -0.96
CA ASP A 31 6.09 8.85 -1.56
C ASP A 31 7.38 9.14 -0.76
N ALA A 32 8.17 10.08 -1.28
CA ALA A 32 9.44 10.48 -0.67
C ALA A 32 9.26 11.14 0.72
N GLU A 33 8.12 11.78 0.95
CA GLU A 33 7.77 12.56 2.15
C GLU A 33 7.14 11.68 3.26
N GLY A 34 6.82 10.42 2.95
CA GLY A 34 6.20 9.49 3.88
C GLY A 34 4.68 9.50 3.83
N VAL A 35 4.07 9.98 2.74
CA VAL A 35 2.64 9.87 2.50
C VAL A 35 2.36 8.53 1.84
N LEU A 36 1.50 7.76 2.48
CA LEU A 36 0.91 6.54 1.94
C LEU A 36 -0.37 6.91 1.17
N ILE A 37 -0.42 6.54 -0.10
CA ILE A 37 -1.57 6.71 -0.99
C ILE A 37 -2.09 5.32 -1.35
N ILE A 38 -3.28 4.98 -0.88
CA ILE A 38 -3.99 3.76 -1.26
C ILE A 38 -5.05 4.12 -2.29
N ARG A 39 -5.09 3.42 -3.43
CA ARG A 39 -6.06 3.64 -4.51
C ARG A 39 -6.81 2.38 -4.86
N ASN A 40 -8.09 2.56 -5.22
CA ASN A 40 -8.99 1.48 -5.63
C ASN A 40 -9.02 0.37 -4.59
N ALA A 41 -9.17 0.68 -3.30
CA ALA A 41 -9.13 -0.33 -2.24
C ALA A 41 -10.39 -1.20 -2.20
N GLU A 42 -10.83 -1.76 -3.32
CA GLU A 42 -12.13 -2.41 -3.46
C GLU A 42 -12.15 -3.81 -2.82
N GLY A 43 -13.33 -4.21 -2.38
CA GLY A 43 -13.60 -5.54 -1.83
C GLY A 43 -13.90 -5.56 -0.33
N PRO A 44 -14.39 -6.70 0.19
CA PRO A 44 -14.66 -6.86 1.62
C PRO A 44 -13.35 -7.13 2.37
N GLY A 45 -12.98 -6.28 3.33
CA GLY A 45 -11.82 -6.53 4.19
C GLY A 45 -11.17 -5.29 4.80
N THR A 46 -9.94 -5.45 5.26
CA THR A 46 -9.12 -4.39 5.85
C THR A 46 -7.69 -4.46 5.31
N TRP A 47 -7.00 -3.34 5.35
CA TRP A 47 -5.56 -3.27 5.09
C TRP A 47 -4.86 -2.60 6.27
N SER A 48 -3.61 -2.98 6.52
CA SER A 48 -2.75 -2.35 7.51
C SER A 48 -1.34 -2.21 6.98
N VAL A 49 -0.64 -1.17 7.41
CA VAL A 49 0.78 -0.96 7.14
C VAL A 49 1.54 -1.06 8.44
N SER A 50 2.60 -1.88 8.43
CA SER A 50 3.43 -2.10 9.60
C SER A 50 4.90 -1.93 9.25
N ASP A 51 5.70 -1.54 10.24
CA ASP A 51 7.15 -1.54 10.14
C ASP A 51 7.72 -2.98 10.33
N PRO A 52 9.04 -3.19 10.12
CA PRO A 52 9.65 -4.52 10.31
C PRO A 52 9.65 -5.03 11.74
N LEU A 53 9.36 -4.16 12.72
CA LEU A 53 9.20 -4.53 14.13
C LEU A 53 7.76 -4.95 14.44
N GLY A 54 6.86 -4.94 13.45
CA GLY A 54 5.45 -5.28 13.59
C GLY A 54 4.60 -4.15 14.15
N ARG A 55 5.12 -2.93 14.27
CA ARG A 55 4.34 -1.77 14.72
C ARG A 55 3.46 -1.29 13.57
N THR A 56 2.15 -1.28 13.79
CA THR A 56 1.18 -0.73 12.83
C THR A 56 1.32 0.78 12.75
N LEU A 57 1.57 1.29 11.54
CA LEU A 57 1.69 2.70 11.23
C LEU A 57 0.38 3.27 10.68
N ALA A 58 -0.37 2.44 9.95
CA ALA A 58 -1.63 2.83 9.34
C ALA A 58 -2.56 1.62 9.22
N THR A 59 -3.86 1.87 9.20
CA THR A 59 -4.89 0.86 8.92
C THR A 59 -6.07 1.50 8.22
N GLY A 60 -6.76 0.72 7.40
CA GLY A 60 -8.00 1.15 6.78
C GLY A 60 -8.88 -0.03 6.41
N VAL A 61 -10.08 0.29 5.95
CA VAL A 61 -11.00 -0.67 5.36
C VAL A 61 -10.82 -0.68 3.85
N LEU A 62 -10.98 -1.86 3.26
CA LEU A 62 -11.24 -1.95 1.84
C LEU A 62 -12.64 -1.36 1.61
N SER A 63 -12.73 -0.38 0.73
CA SER A 63 -13.93 0.39 0.42
C SER A 63 -13.85 0.86 -1.03
N ASP A 64 -14.98 1.16 -1.65
CA ASP A 64 -15.05 1.76 -2.99
C ASP A 64 -14.54 3.22 -3.04
N ALA A 65 -13.82 3.66 -1.99
CA ALA A 65 -13.09 4.90 -2.01
C ALA A 65 -11.98 4.82 -3.07
N TRP A 66 -12.08 5.72 -4.04
CA TRP A 66 -11.09 5.89 -5.10
C TRP A 66 -9.67 6.06 -4.55
N GLU A 67 -9.49 6.84 -3.49
CA GLU A 67 -8.18 7.16 -2.93
C GLU A 67 -8.23 7.49 -1.43
N GLN A 68 -7.22 7.03 -0.69
CA GLN A 68 -6.97 7.35 0.71
C GLN A 68 -5.53 7.82 0.86
N ARG A 69 -5.32 8.99 1.46
CA ARG A 69 -4.00 9.55 1.76
C ARG A 69 -3.76 9.56 3.26
N LEU A 70 -2.66 8.97 3.70
CA LEU A 70 -2.23 8.97 5.09
C LEU A 70 -0.79 9.45 5.20
N SER A 71 -0.58 10.54 5.93
CA SER A 71 0.77 11.00 6.29
C SER A 71 1.28 10.14 7.44
N LEU A 72 2.35 9.38 7.19
CA LEU A 72 3.08 8.74 8.27
C LEU A 72 3.87 9.83 9.00
N SER A 73 3.86 9.82 10.33
CA SER A 73 4.44 10.89 11.16
C SER A 73 5.93 11.16 10.90
N SER A 74 6.61 10.26 10.18
CA SER A 74 7.95 10.44 9.65
C SER A 74 8.14 9.57 8.40
N PRO A 75 8.95 10.02 7.41
CA PRO A 75 9.29 9.18 6.26
C PRO A 75 9.99 7.92 6.77
N PRO A 76 9.46 6.71 6.47
CA PRO A 76 10.06 5.50 6.98
C PRO A 76 11.43 5.27 6.34
N ARG A 77 12.42 5.01 7.18
CA ARG A 77 13.79 4.65 6.75
C ARG A 77 13.95 3.16 6.48
N SER A 78 12.99 2.37 6.96
CA SER A 78 12.94 0.92 6.83
C SER A 78 11.84 0.53 5.82
N PRO A 79 11.95 -0.64 5.18
CA PRO A 79 10.85 -1.15 4.36
C PRO A 79 9.59 -1.30 5.21
N LEU A 80 8.43 -1.12 4.59
CA LEU A 80 7.14 -1.32 5.23
C LEU A 80 6.49 -2.59 4.70
N PHE A 81 5.54 -3.11 5.46
CA PHE A 81 4.71 -4.25 5.06
C PHE A 81 3.27 -3.80 4.95
N ILE A 82 2.65 -4.01 3.80
CA ILE A 82 1.21 -3.94 3.64
C ILE A 82 0.65 -5.32 3.90
N THR A 83 -0.27 -5.42 4.86
CA THR A 83 -1.03 -6.63 5.12
C THR A 83 -2.48 -6.37 4.80
N VAL A 84 -3.07 -7.26 4.01
CA VAL A 84 -4.46 -7.21 3.61
C VAL A 84 -5.15 -8.40 4.23
N ARG A 85 -6.30 -8.16 4.84
CA ARG A 85 -7.16 -9.18 5.40
C ARG A 85 -8.49 -9.15 4.67
N SER A 86 -8.84 -10.24 3.99
CA SER A 86 -10.12 -10.36 3.31
C SER A 86 -11.26 -10.52 4.32
N GLY A 87 -12.50 -10.25 3.89
CA GLY A 87 -13.70 -10.51 4.67
C GLY A 87 -13.90 -12.00 5.02
N THR A 88 -13.24 -12.90 4.28
CA THR A 88 -13.20 -14.35 4.57
C THR A 88 -12.18 -14.72 5.65
N GLY A 89 -11.41 -13.76 6.16
CA GLY A 89 -10.45 -13.93 7.24
C GLY A 89 -9.05 -14.37 6.82
N ARG A 90 -8.78 -14.50 5.52
CA ARG A 90 -7.43 -14.77 5.01
C ARG A 90 -6.57 -13.52 5.10
N SER A 91 -5.25 -13.66 5.06
CA SER A 91 -4.36 -12.50 4.96
C SER A 91 -3.21 -12.68 3.95
N LYS A 92 -2.81 -11.59 3.30
CA LYS A 92 -1.64 -11.51 2.42
C LYS A 92 -0.80 -10.31 2.81
N SER A 93 0.50 -10.52 2.96
CA SER A 93 1.45 -9.45 3.25
C SER A 93 2.38 -9.22 2.06
N LEU A 94 2.59 -7.96 1.71
CA LEU A 94 3.48 -7.52 0.64
C LEU A 94 4.47 -6.50 1.18
N LEU A 95 5.67 -6.53 0.62
CA LEU A 95 6.76 -5.64 0.98
C LEU A 95 6.66 -4.33 0.17
N LEU A 96 6.71 -3.20 0.86
CA LEU A 96 6.74 -1.86 0.28
C LEU A 96 8.13 -1.27 0.54
N ILE A 97 9.00 -1.33 -0.47
CA ILE A 97 10.40 -0.89 -0.37
C ILE A 97 10.55 0.47 -1.04
N LYS A 98 11.13 1.44 -0.32
CA LYS A 98 11.54 2.73 -0.90
C LYS A 98 12.65 2.49 -1.93
N SER A 99 12.37 2.78 -3.19
CA SER A 99 13.38 2.82 -4.24
C SER A 99 14.18 4.12 -4.07
N TYR A 100 15.47 3.97 -3.81
CA TYR A 100 16.44 5.08 -3.67
C TYR A 100 17.10 5.38 -5.01
#